data_AF-A0A377GCB7-F1
#
_entry.id   AF-A0A377GCB7-F1
#
_cell.length_a   1.000
_cell.length_b   1.000
_cell.length_c   1.000
_cell.angle_alpha   90.00
_cell.angle_beta   90.00
_cell.angle_gamma   90.00
#
_symmetry.space_group_name_H-M   'P 1'
#
loop_
_entity.id
_entity.type
_entity.pdbx_description
1 polymer ?
#
loop_
_entity_poly.entity_id
_entity_poly.type
_entity_poly.pdbx_seq_one_letter_code
_entity_poly.pdbx_strand_id
1 'polypeptide(L)'
;MSKIFQNGSKNAEQFINRFIENKSKFEDIGRTLESLKKELHNAHTTQQFDNSVQKIINETQNAHQFISALLKEANQEVLSKVMARLHGDSQFKNCVPLLNDMENANRAASQKEALSLKEALVGLDAAQQHAFLLFIQKVKELKPIAASLVNQEEVFKKRLQNADSLEEVDTLETEIEIKNQVIEGALERLLPYPTDELVAGQILKFLKENRHLLAVLQSFDLHETLMDDLLDARELIAATTEFSSNFKSILCR
;
A
#
# COMPACT_ATOMS: atom_id res chain seq x y z
N MET A 1 -20.90 22.33 -33.28
CA MET A 1 -20.04 21.64 -32.28
C MET A 1 -18.64 22.29 -32.29
N SER A 2 -18.56 23.58 -31.97
CA SER A 2 -18.23 24.19 -30.66
C SER A 2 -16.71 24.27 -30.38
N LYS A 3 -16.15 25.47 -30.60
CA LYS A 3 -14.76 25.90 -30.27
C LYS A 3 -14.35 25.56 -28.83
N ILE A 4 -15.30 25.34 -27.93
CA ILE A 4 -15.08 24.96 -26.53
C ILE A 4 -14.48 23.54 -26.43
N PHE A 5 -14.92 22.59 -27.28
CA PHE A 5 -14.35 21.24 -27.31
C PHE A 5 -12.94 21.20 -27.90
N GLN A 6 -12.64 22.08 -28.87
CA GLN A 6 -11.29 22.20 -29.45
C GLN A 6 -10.27 22.78 -28.45
N ASN A 7 -10.69 23.70 -27.58
CA ASN A 7 -9.82 24.26 -26.54
C ASN A 7 -9.49 23.25 -25.42
N GLY A 8 -10.45 22.42 -25.00
CA GLY A 8 -10.20 21.36 -24.02
C GLY A 8 -9.24 20.27 -24.52
N SER A 9 -9.28 19.96 -25.82
CA SER A 9 -8.38 18.98 -26.45
C SER A 9 -6.95 19.50 -26.59
N LYS A 10 -6.77 20.75 -27.02
CA LYS A 10 -5.44 21.38 -27.14
C LYS A 10 -4.74 21.52 -25.78
N ASN A 11 -5.48 21.85 -24.74
CA ASN A 11 -4.92 21.95 -23.39
C ASN A 11 -4.48 20.56 -22.89
N ALA A 12 -5.28 19.51 -23.06
CA ALA A 12 -4.90 18.16 -22.68
C ALA A 12 -3.65 17.65 -23.42
N GLU A 13 -3.51 17.93 -24.72
CA GLU A 13 -2.29 17.60 -25.47
C GLU A 13 -1.04 18.30 -24.93
N GLN A 14 -1.14 19.56 -24.52
CA GLN A 14 -0.01 20.25 -23.89
C GLN A 14 0.44 19.58 -22.59
N PHE A 15 -0.49 19.15 -21.74
CA PHE A 15 -0.14 18.40 -20.54
C PHE A 15 0.46 17.04 -20.91
N ILE A 16 -0.15 16.28 -21.83
CA ILE A 16 0.39 15.00 -22.30
C ILE A 16 1.84 15.16 -22.81
N ASN A 17 2.12 16.21 -23.58
CA ASN A 17 3.48 16.48 -24.06
C ASN A 17 4.46 16.75 -22.92
N ARG A 18 4.05 17.45 -21.84
CA ARG A 18 4.90 17.60 -20.65
C ARG A 18 5.24 16.26 -19.99
N PHE A 19 4.30 15.30 -19.96
CA PHE A 19 4.58 13.95 -19.45
C PHE A 19 5.56 13.19 -20.36
N ILE A 20 5.40 13.30 -21.68
CA ILE A 20 6.29 12.69 -22.67
C ILE A 20 7.71 13.27 -22.57
N GLU A 21 7.83 14.60 -22.49
CA GLU A 21 9.12 15.31 -22.35
C GLU A 21 9.86 14.91 -21.07
N ASN A 22 9.13 14.55 -20.02
CA ASN A 22 9.68 14.15 -18.74
C ASN A 22 9.67 12.63 -18.50
N LYS A 23 9.48 11.83 -19.56
CA LYS A 23 9.36 10.37 -19.46
C LYS A 23 10.55 9.73 -18.74
N SER A 24 11.79 10.14 -19.05
CA SER A 24 12.98 9.56 -18.41
C SER A 24 12.94 9.69 -16.89
N LYS A 25 12.51 10.86 -16.39
CA LYS A 25 12.38 11.12 -14.95
C LYS A 25 11.30 10.25 -14.31
N PHE A 26 10.20 10.01 -15.00
CA PHE A 26 9.17 9.06 -14.57
C PHE A 26 9.69 7.62 -14.48
N GLU A 27 10.47 7.19 -15.49
CA GLU A 27 11.11 5.87 -15.48
C GLU A 27 12.14 5.75 -14.36
N ASP A 28 12.90 6.80 -14.08
CA ASP A 28 13.89 6.84 -13.00
C ASP A 28 13.23 6.75 -11.62
N ILE A 29 12.14 7.49 -11.39
CA ILE A 29 11.33 7.40 -10.16
C ILE A 29 10.78 5.99 -10.00
N GLY A 30 10.17 5.44 -11.05
CA GLY A 30 9.61 4.08 -11.03
C GLY A 30 10.68 3.02 -10.73
N ARG A 31 11.85 3.11 -11.36
CA ARG A 31 12.98 2.20 -11.09
C ARG A 31 13.51 2.33 -9.66
N THR A 32 13.60 3.56 -9.15
CA THR A 32 14.04 3.83 -7.78
C THR A 32 13.07 3.22 -6.78
N LEU A 33 11.78 3.49 -6.91
CA LEU A 33 10.75 2.90 -6.04
C LEU A 33 10.76 1.38 -6.06
N GLU A 34 10.93 0.78 -7.24
CA GLU A 34 11.01 -0.68 -7.36
C GLU A 34 12.25 -1.25 -6.68
N SER A 35 13.39 -0.58 -6.80
CA SER A 35 14.62 -0.93 -6.08
C SER A 35 14.43 -0.83 -4.56
N LEU A 36 13.79 0.25 -4.09
CA LEU A 36 13.54 0.46 -2.67
C LEU A 36 12.55 -0.56 -2.08
N LYS A 37 11.53 -0.97 -2.84
CA LYS A 37 10.63 -2.06 -2.44
C LYS A 37 11.36 -3.39 -2.32
N LYS A 38 12.34 -3.66 -3.19
CA LYS A 38 13.22 -4.84 -3.06
C LYS A 38 14.12 -4.73 -1.84
N GLU A 39 14.67 -3.55 -1.54
CA GLU A 39 15.41 -3.31 -0.28
C GLU A 39 14.53 -3.59 0.94
N LEU A 40 13.29 -3.10 0.95
CA LEU A 40 12.30 -3.33 2.00
C LEU A 40 12.02 -4.83 2.18
N HIS A 41 11.77 -5.54 1.07
CA HIS A 41 11.52 -6.98 1.09
C HIS A 41 12.72 -7.77 1.65
N ASN A 42 13.94 -7.35 1.29
CA ASN A 42 15.18 -8.01 1.70
C ASN A 42 15.73 -7.47 3.03
N ALA A 43 14.98 -6.67 3.77
CA ALA A 43 15.40 -6.22 5.09
C ALA A 43 15.48 -7.41 6.07
N HIS A 44 16.59 -7.48 6.81
CA HIS A 44 16.83 -8.50 7.85
C HIS A 44 16.95 -7.88 9.24
N THR A 45 16.97 -6.55 9.34
CA THR A 45 16.99 -5.83 10.61
C THR A 45 15.97 -4.72 10.60
N THR A 46 15.46 -4.38 11.78
CA THR A 46 14.55 -3.25 12.00
C THR A 46 15.10 -1.95 11.41
N GLN A 47 16.39 -1.68 11.58
CA GLN A 47 17.03 -0.48 11.03
C GLN A 47 17.05 -0.47 9.48
N GLN A 48 17.29 -1.61 8.84
CA GLN A 48 17.23 -1.71 7.38
C GLN A 48 15.80 -1.46 6.89
N PHE A 49 14.81 -2.04 7.56
CA PHE A 49 13.40 -1.84 7.27
C PHE A 49 13.00 -0.36 7.39
N ASP A 50 13.26 0.26 8.54
CA ASP A 50 12.91 1.66 8.80
C ASP A 50 13.58 2.62 7.80
N ASN A 51 14.84 2.35 7.43
CA ASN A 51 15.55 3.10 6.41
C ASN A 51 14.90 2.96 5.02
N SER A 52 14.52 1.75 4.62
CA SER A 52 13.84 1.52 3.34
C SER A 52 12.46 2.17 3.33
N VAL A 53 11.69 2.08 4.41
CA VAL A 53 10.41 2.78 4.58
C VAL A 53 10.59 4.28 4.32
N GLN A 54 11.57 4.90 4.99
CA GLN A 54 11.74 6.34 4.86
C GLN A 54 12.23 6.78 3.48
N LYS A 55 13.10 6.00 2.83
CA LYS A 55 13.45 6.25 1.43
C LYS A 55 12.24 6.16 0.51
N ILE A 56 11.36 5.17 0.70
CA ILE A 56 10.14 5.01 -0.12
C ILE A 56 9.20 6.20 0.08
N ILE A 57 8.99 6.64 1.32
CA ILE A 57 8.15 7.81 1.63
C ILE A 57 8.70 9.05 0.92
N ASN A 58 10.01 9.32 1.07
CA ASN A 58 10.65 10.48 0.45
C ASN A 58 10.54 10.45 -1.08
N GLU A 59 10.81 9.30 -1.71
CA GLU A 59 10.73 9.18 -3.16
C GLU A 59 9.29 9.31 -3.66
N THR A 60 8.31 8.79 -2.92
CA THR A 60 6.88 8.97 -3.22
C THR A 60 6.47 10.44 -3.11
N GLN A 61 6.94 11.15 -2.09
CA GLN A 61 6.71 12.59 -1.93
C GLN A 61 7.34 13.40 -3.07
N ASN A 62 8.59 13.07 -3.46
CA ASN A 62 9.26 13.68 -4.61
C ASN A 62 8.47 13.47 -5.90
N ALA A 63 7.97 12.24 -6.11
CA ALA A 63 7.12 11.92 -7.25
C ALA A 63 5.82 12.72 -7.26
N HIS A 64 5.12 12.81 -6.12
CA HIS A 64 3.90 13.61 -5.99
C HIS A 64 4.14 15.09 -6.26
N GLN A 65 5.21 15.68 -5.73
CA GLN A 65 5.57 17.07 -6.00
C GLN A 65 5.88 17.29 -7.48
N PHE A 66 6.60 16.36 -8.09
CA PHE A 66 6.94 16.41 -9.50
C PHE A 66 5.70 16.35 -10.40
N ILE A 67 4.80 15.39 -10.16
CA ILE A 67 3.54 15.26 -10.90
C ILE A 67 2.65 16.49 -10.69
N SER A 68 2.57 17.01 -9.45
CA SER A 68 1.81 18.23 -9.13
C SER A 68 2.32 19.45 -9.90
N ALA A 69 3.63 19.57 -10.09
CA ALA A 69 4.21 20.65 -10.89
C ALA A 69 3.85 20.52 -12.38
N LEU A 70 3.84 19.30 -12.94
CA LEU A 70 3.45 19.07 -14.33
C LEU A 70 1.98 19.40 -14.59
N LEU A 71 1.12 19.11 -13.61
CA LEU A 71 -0.33 19.30 -13.64
C LEU A 71 -0.79 20.64 -13.07
N LYS A 72 0.13 21.54 -12.75
CA LYS A 72 -0.21 22.89 -12.29
C LYS A 72 -1.14 23.55 -13.32
N GLU A 73 -2.24 24.13 -12.83
CA GLU A 73 -3.30 24.77 -13.63
C GLU A 73 -4.18 23.82 -14.46
N ALA A 74 -3.98 22.50 -14.36
CA ALA A 74 -4.89 21.54 -14.98
C ALA A 74 -6.24 21.52 -14.24
N ASN A 75 -7.34 21.65 -14.98
CA ASN A 75 -8.67 21.42 -14.44
C ASN A 75 -9.03 19.92 -14.47
N GLN A 76 -10.09 19.53 -13.76
CA GLN A 76 -10.48 18.13 -13.59
C GLN A 76 -10.77 17.41 -14.92
N GLU A 77 -11.32 18.11 -15.91
CA GLU A 77 -11.62 17.54 -17.23
C GLU A 77 -10.32 17.22 -17.99
N VAL A 78 -9.35 18.14 -17.94
CA VAL A 78 -8.03 17.97 -18.56
C VAL A 78 -7.25 16.85 -17.84
N LEU A 79 -7.27 16.82 -16.51
CA LEU A 79 -6.67 15.76 -15.71
C LEU A 79 -7.19 14.38 -16.10
N SER A 80 -8.52 14.23 -16.18
CA SER A 80 -9.16 12.96 -16.54
C SER A 80 -8.71 12.47 -17.93
N LYS A 81 -8.58 13.38 -18.90
CA LYS A 81 -8.10 13.05 -20.26
C LYS A 81 -6.63 12.68 -20.29
N VAL A 82 -5.79 13.39 -19.54
CA VAL A 82 -4.35 13.10 -19.40
C VAL A 82 -4.17 11.71 -18.76
N MET A 83 -4.83 11.44 -17.65
CA MET A 83 -4.74 10.14 -16.95
C MET A 83 -5.22 8.98 -17.83
N ALA A 84 -6.37 9.12 -18.50
CA ALA A 84 -6.88 8.10 -19.41
C ALA A 84 -5.88 7.78 -20.53
N ARG A 85 -5.16 8.79 -21.04
CA ARG A 85 -4.15 8.60 -22.08
C ARG A 85 -2.88 7.92 -21.53
N LEU A 86 -2.41 8.33 -20.36
CA LEU A 86 -1.21 7.77 -19.73
C LEU A 86 -1.43 6.32 -19.27
N HIS A 87 -2.63 5.97 -18.79
CA HIS A 87 -2.97 4.59 -18.41
C HIS A 87 -2.94 3.61 -19.60
N GLY A 88 -3.30 4.09 -20.79
CA GLY A 88 -3.30 3.27 -22.01
C GLY A 88 -1.91 3.10 -22.62
N ASP A 89 -0.88 3.76 -22.09
CA ASP A 89 0.46 3.75 -22.64
C ASP A 89 1.42 2.92 -21.77
N SER A 90 1.95 1.85 -22.35
CA SER A 90 2.90 0.94 -21.69
C SER A 90 4.14 1.66 -21.17
N GLN A 91 4.49 2.81 -21.75
CA GLN A 91 5.65 3.62 -21.35
C GLN A 91 5.48 4.26 -19.96
N PHE A 92 4.24 4.42 -19.48
CA PHE A 92 3.94 5.01 -18.17
C PHE A 92 3.46 3.98 -17.14
N LYS A 93 3.51 2.69 -17.46
CA LYS A 93 2.98 1.59 -16.62
C LYS A 93 3.49 1.62 -15.18
N ASN A 94 4.76 1.97 -14.96
CA ASN A 94 5.35 2.03 -13.61
C ASN A 94 4.92 3.29 -12.83
N CYS A 95 4.35 4.28 -13.51
CA CYS A 95 3.86 5.52 -12.92
C CYS A 95 2.35 5.49 -12.69
N VAL A 96 1.62 4.57 -13.32
CA VAL A 96 0.18 4.37 -13.15
C VAL A 96 -0.23 4.29 -11.67
N PRO A 97 0.48 3.57 -10.77
CA PRO A 97 0.12 3.57 -9.35
C PRO A 97 0.22 4.95 -8.70
N LEU A 98 1.29 5.70 -8.98
CA LEU A 98 1.51 7.06 -8.46
C LEU A 98 0.47 8.05 -9.03
N LEU A 99 0.12 7.89 -10.30
CA LEU A 99 -0.90 8.69 -10.97
C LEU A 99 -2.29 8.37 -10.41
N ASN A 100 -2.60 7.10 -10.17
CA ASN A 100 -3.83 6.67 -9.51
C ASN A 100 -3.95 7.22 -8.10
N ASP A 101 -2.89 7.14 -7.29
CA ASP A 101 -2.89 7.70 -5.94
C ASP A 101 -3.13 9.20 -5.95
N MET A 102 -2.57 9.91 -6.93
CA MET A 102 -2.81 11.33 -7.12
C MET A 102 -4.22 11.64 -7.65
N GLU A 103 -4.76 10.86 -8.60
CA GLU A 103 -6.14 11.01 -9.08
C GLU A 103 -7.13 10.73 -7.94
N ASN A 104 -6.86 9.73 -7.11
CA ASN A 104 -7.67 9.41 -5.93
C ASN A 104 -7.58 10.49 -4.85
N ALA A 105 -6.41 11.13 -4.68
CA ALA A 105 -6.27 12.29 -3.80
C ALA A 105 -6.99 13.53 -4.35
N ASN A 106 -6.93 13.76 -5.68
CA ASN A 106 -7.51 14.93 -6.36
C ASN A 106 -9.01 14.79 -6.68
N ARG A 107 -9.56 13.58 -6.82
CA ARG A 107 -11.01 13.33 -6.97
C ARG A 107 -11.81 13.62 -5.69
N ALA A 108 -11.20 14.32 -4.74
CA ALA A 108 -11.50 14.29 -3.33
C ALA A 108 -11.15 12.91 -2.76
N ALA A 109 -10.43 12.86 -1.64
CA ALA A 109 -10.64 11.82 -0.62
C ALA A 109 -12.14 11.52 -0.65
N SER A 110 -12.54 10.30 -1.05
CA SER A 110 -13.92 9.96 -1.45
C SER A 110 -14.89 10.81 -0.64
N GLN A 111 -15.84 11.55 -1.20
CA GLN A 111 -16.59 12.59 -0.44
C GLN A 111 -16.98 12.17 1.00
N LYS A 112 -17.26 10.87 1.20
CA LYS A 112 -17.32 10.16 2.48
C LYS A 112 -16.09 10.30 3.42
N GLU A 113 -14.87 10.00 3.00
CA GLU A 113 -13.63 10.27 3.73
C GLU A 113 -13.47 11.76 4.08
N ALA A 114 -13.73 12.66 3.13
CA ALA A 114 -13.65 14.11 3.39
C ALA A 114 -14.70 14.58 4.42
N LEU A 115 -15.90 13.99 4.39
CA LEU A 115 -16.96 14.24 5.37
C LEU A 115 -16.61 13.67 6.74
N SER A 116 -16.22 12.40 6.82
CA SER A 116 -15.78 11.77 8.07
C SER A 116 -14.57 12.48 8.67
N LEU A 117 -13.67 13.04 7.86
CA LEU A 117 -12.55 13.86 8.33
C LEU A 117 -13.07 15.13 9.00
N LYS A 118 -14.01 15.84 8.37
CA LYS A 118 -14.62 17.04 8.96
C LYS A 118 -15.35 16.71 10.26
N GLU A 119 -16.09 15.61 10.29
CA GLU A 119 -16.83 15.16 11.48
C GLU A 119 -15.88 14.77 12.62
N ALA A 120 -14.77 14.10 12.33
CA ALA A 120 -13.78 13.71 13.34
C ALA A 120 -13.05 14.90 13.98
N LEU A 121 -12.98 16.04 13.28
CA LEU A 121 -12.39 17.27 13.81
C LEU A 121 -13.36 18.08 14.69
N VAL A 122 -14.67 17.77 14.66
CA VAL A 122 -15.66 18.49 15.47
C VAL A 122 -15.39 18.25 16.96
N GLY A 123 -15.25 19.34 17.71
CA GLY A 123 -15.03 19.29 19.15
C GLY A 123 -13.58 19.08 19.58
N LEU A 124 -12.64 18.95 18.63
CA LEU A 124 -11.21 18.99 18.90
C LEU A 124 -10.69 20.43 18.90
N ASP A 125 -9.80 20.75 19.84
CA ASP A 125 -9.07 22.02 19.80
C ASP A 125 -7.97 22.04 18.71
N ALA A 126 -7.29 23.17 18.52
CA ALA A 126 -6.30 23.31 17.46
C ALA A 126 -5.11 22.34 17.59
N ALA A 127 -4.65 22.05 18.81
CA ALA A 127 -3.53 21.12 19.04
C ALA A 127 -3.97 19.67 18.78
N GLN A 128 -5.16 19.31 19.24
CA GLN A 128 -5.79 18.01 19.01
C GLN A 128 -6.08 17.77 17.52
N GLN A 129 -6.60 18.77 16.81
CA GLN A 129 -6.80 18.71 15.36
C GLN A 129 -5.46 18.50 14.63
N HIS A 130 -4.40 19.19 15.05
CA HIS A 130 -3.08 19.01 14.45
C HIS A 130 -2.55 17.59 14.66
N ALA A 131 -2.63 17.07 15.89
CA ALA A 131 -2.20 15.69 16.20
C ALA A 131 -3.00 14.65 15.40
N PHE A 132 -4.32 14.81 15.33
CA PHE A 132 -5.21 13.95 14.54
C PHE A 132 -4.80 13.97 13.05
N LEU A 133 -4.68 15.16 12.46
CA LEU A 133 -4.34 15.31 11.04
C LEU A 133 -2.95 14.76 10.72
N LEU A 134 -1.98 14.96 11.61
CA LEU A 134 -0.63 14.42 11.47
C LEU A 134 -0.65 12.88 11.47
N PHE A 135 -1.40 12.26 12.38
CA PHE A 135 -1.55 10.81 12.39
C PHE A 135 -2.17 10.30 11.07
N ILE A 136 -3.28 10.89 10.62
CA ILE A 136 -3.94 10.47 9.37
C ILE A 136 -3.02 10.67 8.16
N GLN A 137 -2.26 11.76 8.11
CA GLN A 137 -1.26 11.99 7.07
C GLN A 137 -0.20 10.89 7.09
N LYS A 138 0.33 10.55 8.26
CA LYS A 138 1.36 9.51 8.41
C LYS A 138 0.85 8.13 8.01
N VAL A 139 -0.39 7.77 8.36
CA VAL A 139 -1.01 6.54 7.87
C VAL A 139 -1.11 6.52 6.33
N LYS A 140 -1.46 7.65 5.70
CA LYS A 140 -1.51 7.74 4.24
C LYS A 140 -0.13 7.59 3.59
N GLU A 141 0.92 8.12 4.22
CA GLU A 141 2.31 7.95 3.77
C GLU A 141 2.77 6.48 3.81
N LEU A 142 2.18 5.65 4.68
CA LEU A 142 2.49 4.21 4.78
C LEU A 142 1.80 3.33 3.73
N LYS A 143 0.85 3.84 2.94
CA LYS A 143 0.16 3.09 1.86
C LYS A 143 1.10 2.30 0.92
N PRO A 144 2.17 2.89 0.35
CA PRO A 144 3.07 2.15 -0.53
C PRO A 144 3.83 1.03 0.18
N ILE A 145 4.09 1.18 1.48
CA ILE A 145 4.74 0.17 2.32
C ILE A 145 3.75 -0.98 2.56
N ALA A 146 2.53 -0.65 3.00
CA ALA A 146 1.45 -1.61 3.20
C ALA A 146 1.18 -2.46 1.95
N ALA A 147 1.12 -1.84 0.77
CA ALA A 147 0.97 -2.57 -0.50
C ALA A 147 2.15 -3.53 -0.75
N SER A 148 3.37 -3.16 -0.36
CA SER A 148 4.54 -4.04 -0.46
C SER A 148 4.51 -5.17 0.56
N LEU A 149 3.90 -4.98 1.73
CA LEU A 149 3.73 -6.03 2.74
C LEU A 149 2.63 -7.02 2.34
N VAL A 150 1.49 -6.53 1.86
CA VAL A 150 0.41 -7.37 1.32
C VAL A 150 0.91 -8.24 0.15
N ASN A 151 1.75 -7.70 -0.74
CA ASN A 151 2.35 -8.53 -1.80
C ASN A 151 3.26 -9.64 -1.26
N GLN A 152 3.92 -9.42 -0.12
CA GLN A 152 4.75 -10.45 0.51
C GLN A 152 3.90 -11.50 1.19
N GLU A 153 2.85 -11.08 1.89
CA GLU A 153 1.82 -11.96 2.45
C GLU A 153 1.27 -12.91 1.38
N GLU A 154 0.85 -12.38 0.23
CA GLU A 154 0.33 -13.19 -0.89
C GLU A 154 1.35 -14.18 -1.46
N VAL A 155 2.65 -13.87 -1.38
CA VAL A 155 3.72 -14.82 -1.76
C VAL A 155 3.83 -15.95 -0.73
N PHE A 156 3.76 -15.63 0.56
CA PHE A 156 3.75 -16.64 1.61
C PHE A 156 2.51 -17.54 1.54
N LYS A 157 1.32 -16.98 1.37
CA LYS A 157 0.07 -17.76 1.18
C LYS A 157 0.21 -18.76 0.05
N LYS A 158 0.72 -18.34 -1.10
CA LYS A 158 0.95 -19.24 -2.24
C LYS A 158 1.97 -20.32 -1.93
N ARG A 159 3.03 -20.03 -1.18
CA ARG A 159 4.02 -21.03 -0.79
C ARG A 159 3.40 -22.04 0.18
N LEU A 160 2.64 -21.58 1.17
CA LEU A 160 1.91 -22.44 2.12
C LEU A 160 0.90 -23.36 1.43
N GLN A 161 0.13 -22.83 0.47
CA GLN A 161 -0.83 -23.62 -0.33
C GLN A 161 -0.17 -24.70 -1.19
N ASN A 162 1.09 -24.50 -1.57
CA ASN A 162 1.85 -25.44 -2.39
C ASN A 162 2.79 -26.33 -1.58
N ALA A 163 2.85 -26.14 -0.25
CA ALA A 163 3.74 -26.91 0.60
C ALA A 163 3.33 -28.38 0.60
N ASP A 164 4.30 -29.28 0.43
CA ASP A 164 4.04 -30.72 0.30
C ASP A 164 4.37 -31.53 1.56
N SER A 165 4.97 -30.88 2.56
CA SER A 165 5.49 -31.51 3.76
C SER A 165 5.44 -30.58 4.97
N LEU A 166 5.35 -31.17 6.17
CA LEU A 166 5.35 -30.40 7.41
C LEU A 166 6.68 -29.65 7.61
N GLU A 167 7.81 -30.21 7.14
CA GLU A 167 9.12 -29.57 7.20
C GLU A 167 9.17 -28.28 6.35
N GLU A 168 8.53 -28.28 5.18
CA GLU A 168 8.40 -27.07 4.36
C GLU A 168 7.53 -26.02 5.06
N VAL A 169 6.41 -26.42 5.68
CA VAL A 169 5.56 -25.51 6.46
C VAL A 169 6.31 -24.91 7.65
N ASP A 170 7.06 -25.72 8.41
CA ASP A 170 7.87 -25.25 9.55
C ASP A 170 8.97 -24.26 9.09
N THR A 171 9.55 -24.49 7.91
CA THR A 171 10.51 -23.57 7.30
C THR A 171 9.86 -22.24 6.93
N LEU A 172 8.67 -22.28 6.33
CA LEU A 172 7.90 -21.08 5.98
C LEU A 172 7.47 -20.28 7.21
N GLU A 173 7.03 -20.95 8.27
CA GLU A 173 6.70 -20.30 9.55
C GLU A 173 7.92 -19.58 10.13
N THR A 174 9.09 -20.22 10.13
CA THR A 174 10.34 -19.60 10.58
C THR A 174 10.69 -18.35 9.75
N GLU A 175 10.52 -18.40 8.42
CA GLU A 175 10.72 -17.23 7.55
C GLU A 175 9.75 -16.10 7.88
N ILE A 176 8.47 -16.42 8.12
CA ILE A 176 7.42 -15.46 8.50
C ILE A 176 7.75 -14.82 9.85
N GLU A 177 8.16 -15.60 10.86
CA GLU A 177 8.55 -15.11 12.18
C GLU A 177 9.72 -14.13 12.09
N ILE A 178 10.78 -14.49 11.35
CA ILE A 178 11.94 -13.61 11.14
C ILE A 178 11.50 -12.29 10.48
N LYS A 179 10.61 -12.35 9.49
CA LYS A 179 10.07 -11.13 8.87
C LYS A 179 9.21 -10.33 9.84
N ASN A 180 8.39 -10.98 10.64
CA ASN A 180 7.55 -10.33 11.62
C ASN A 180 8.39 -9.60 12.68
N GLN A 181 9.48 -10.20 13.16
CA GLN A 181 10.42 -9.56 14.10
C GLN A 181 11.03 -8.26 13.54
N VAL A 182 11.27 -8.19 12.23
CA VAL A 182 11.79 -6.97 11.59
C VAL A 182 10.72 -5.86 11.57
N ILE A 183 9.45 -6.24 11.40
CA ILE A 183 8.30 -5.34 11.30
C ILE A 183 7.72 -5.01 12.68
N GLU A 184 7.98 -5.82 13.70
CA GLU A 184 7.45 -5.68 15.05
C GLU A 184 7.71 -4.27 15.60
N GLY A 185 6.66 -3.64 16.15
CA GLY A 185 6.69 -2.26 16.63
C GLY A 185 6.89 -1.18 15.56
N ALA A 186 6.88 -1.52 14.26
CA ALA A 186 7.08 -0.52 13.19
C ALA A 186 6.03 0.58 13.24
N LEU A 187 4.77 0.24 13.51
CA LEU A 187 3.71 1.25 13.63
C LEU A 187 4.00 2.22 14.78
N GLU A 188 4.53 1.76 15.91
CA GLU A 188 4.89 2.62 17.05
C GLU A 188 6.05 3.56 16.72
N ARG A 189 7.01 3.10 15.92
CA ARG A 189 8.15 3.91 15.46
C ARG A 189 7.79 4.90 14.35
N LEU A 190 6.84 4.54 13.49
CA LEU A 190 6.51 5.29 12.26
C LEU A 190 5.30 6.22 12.44
N LEU A 191 4.40 5.94 13.39
CA LEU A 191 3.22 6.74 13.62
C LEU A 191 3.33 7.54 14.93
N PRO A 192 3.00 8.85 14.90
CA PRO A 192 2.88 9.65 16.10
C PRO A 192 1.54 9.34 16.78
N TYR A 193 1.50 8.27 17.58
CA TYR A 193 0.30 7.94 18.35
C TYR A 193 -0.07 9.09 19.31
N PRO A 194 -1.32 9.55 19.32
CA PRO A 194 -1.73 10.60 20.23
C PRO A 194 -1.72 10.08 21.67
N THR A 195 -1.21 10.89 22.59
CA THR A 195 -1.30 10.64 24.03
C THR A 195 -2.65 11.07 24.63
N ASP A 196 -3.39 11.91 23.90
CA ASP A 196 -4.72 12.38 24.28
C ASP A 196 -5.78 11.33 23.91
N GLU A 197 -6.52 10.86 24.92
CA GLU A 197 -7.57 9.84 24.77
C GLU A 197 -8.72 10.28 23.86
N LEU A 198 -9.07 11.57 23.85
CA LEU A 198 -10.12 12.10 22.97
C LEU A 198 -9.66 12.01 21.51
N VAL A 199 -8.41 12.39 21.24
CA VAL A 199 -7.82 12.28 19.89
C VAL A 199 -7.72 10.82 19.47
N ALA A 200 -7.25 9.93 20.35
CA ALA A 200 -7.19 8.49 20.08
C ALA A 200 -8.57 7.92 19.75
N GLY A 201 -9.60 8.32 20.51
CA GLY A 201 -10.99 7.93 20.25
C GLY A 201 -11.50 8.39 18.89
N GLN A 202 -11.19 9.62 18.47
CA GLN A 202 -11.56 10.12 17.15
C GLN A 202 -10.82 9.38 16.02
N ILE A 203 -9.54 9.07 16.20
CA ILE A 203 -8.77 8.27 15.24
C ILE A 203 -9.41 6.90 15.04
N LEU A 204 -9.74 6.20 16.13
CA LEU A 204 -10.37 4.88 16.06
C LEU A 204 -11.71 4.94 15.32
N LYS A 205 -12.54 5.95 15.60
CA LYS A 205 -13.83 6.14 14.90
C LYS A 205 -13.59 6.40 13.40
N PHE A 206 -12.68 7.31 13.08
CA PHE A 206 -12.35 7.64 11.70
C PHE A 206 -11.81 6.44 10.90
N LEU A 207 -10.93 5.63 11.50
CA LEU A 207 -10.38 4.43 10.87
C LEU A 207 -11.46 3.35 10.61
N LYS A 208 -12.43 3.19 11.53
CA LYS A 208 -13.57 2.26 11.34
C LYS A 208 -14.45 2.66 10.16
N GLU A 209 -14.66 3.96 9.96
CA GLU A 209 -15.43 4.51 8.84
C GLU A 209 -14.64 4.46 7.52
N ASN A 210 -13.31 4.52 7.61
CA ASN A 210 -12.37 4.52 6.50
C ASN A 210 -11.50 3.25 6.50
N ARG A 211 -12.16 2.10 6.32
CA ARG A 211 -11.53 0.76 6.38
C ARG A 211 -10.28 0.59 5.53
N HIS A 212 -10.16 1.31 4.42
CA HIS A 212 -8.98 1.26 3.57
C HIS A 212 -7.72 1.82 4.26
N LEU A 213 -7.85 2.76 5.22
CA LEU A 213 -6.75 3.23 6.06
C LEU A 213 -6.48 2.28 7.22
N LEU A 214 -7.51 1.63 7.76
CA LEU A 214 -7.34 0.57 8.74
C LEU A 214 -6.54 -0.61 8.16
N ALA A 215 -6.84 -1.01 6.92
CA ALA A 215 -6.12 -2.05 6.21
C ALA A 215 -4.61 -1.75 6.05
N VAL A 216 -4.23 -0.46 5.94
CA VAL A 216 -2.81 -0.06 5.93
C VAL A 216 -2.13 -0.36 7.25
N LEU A 217 -2.83 -0.20 8.39
CA LEU A 217 -2.27 -0.54 9.69
C LEU A 217 -2.15 -2.06 9.86
N GLN A 218 -3.20 -2.79 9.46
CA GLN A 218 -3.27 -4.24 9.60
C GLN A 218 -2.20 -4.97 8.78
N SER A 219 -1.75 -4.41 7.65
CA SER A 219 -0.67 -5.03 6.86
C SER A 219 0.70 -5.09 7.55
N PHE A 220 0.87 -4.42 8.69
CA PHE A 220 2.10 -4.48 9.49
C PHE A 220 2.11 -5.62 10.51
N ASP A 221 1.07 -6.47 10.51
CA ASP A 221 1.00 -7.67 11.35
C ASP A 221 0.95 -8.92 10.46
N LEU A 222 2.10 -9.27 9.90
CA LEU A 222 2.22 -10.32 8.88
C LEU A 222 1.91 -11.71 9.46
N HIS A 223 2.27 -11.94 10.72
CA HIS A 223 2.07 -13.23 11.35
C HIS A 223 0.59 -13.48 11.67
N GLU A 224 -0.11 -12.49 12.24
CA GLU A 224 -1.55 -12.61 12.51
C GLU A 224 -2.34 -12.84 11.21
N THR A 225 -1.97 -12.22 10.09
CA THR A 225 -2.69 -12.39 8.82
C THR A 225 -2.43 -13.73 8.13
N LEU A 226 -1.37 -14.46 8.48
CA LEU A 226 -1.00 -15.77 7.89
C LEU A 226 -1.28 -16.96 8.81
N MET A 227 -1.76 -16.74 10.03
CA MET A 227 -2.00 -17.80 11.01
C MET A 227 -2.98 -18.86 10.50
N ASP A 228 -4.10 -18.43 9.92
CA ASP A 228 -5.09 -19.36 9.36
C ASP A 228 -4.51 -20.14 8.17
N ASP A 229 -3.74 -19.49 7.28
CA ASP A 229 -3.08 -20.15 6.16
C ASP A 229 -2.04 -21.20 6.61
N LEU A 230 -1.33 -20.94 7.72
CA LEU A 230 -0.40 -21.89 8.33
C LEU A 230 -1.14 -23.12 8.88
N LEU A 231 -2.25 -22.91 9.59
CA LEU A 231 -3.07 -23.99 10.13
C LEU A 231 -3.67 -24.84 9.01
N ASP A 232 -4.25 -24.20 8.00
CA ASP A 232 -4.84 -24.87 6.83
C ASP A 232 -3.81 -25.74 6.09
N ALA A 233 -2.58 -25.24 5.90
CA ALA A 233 -1.51 -26.00 5.28
C ALA A 233 -1.13 -27.26 6.08
N ARG A 234 -1.02 -27.13 7.41
CA ARG A 234 -0.72 -28.27 8.30
C ARG A 234 -1.84 -29.31 8.25
N GLU A 235 -3.11 -28.90 8.29
CA GLU A 235 -4.25 -29.79 8.22
C GLU A 235 -4.30 -30.57 6.90
N LEU A 236 -4.06 -29.91 5.78
CA LEU A 236 -4.05 -30.54 4.46
C LEU A 236 -2.97 -31.63 4.33
N ILE A 237 -1.77 -31.36 4.85
CA ILE A 237 -0.65 -32.33 4.82
C ILE A 237 -0.94 -33.51 5.76
N ALA A 238 -1.50 -33.26 6.94
CA ALA A 238 -1.90 -34.32 7.85
C ALA A 238 -2.96 -35.24 7.21
N ALA A 239 -4.00 -34.66 6.61
CA ALA A 239 -5.08 -35.41 5.95
C ALA A 239 -4.58 -36.27 4.77
N THR A 240 -3.66 -35.74 3.95
CA THR A 240 -3.07 -36.48 2.82
C THR A 240 -2.13 -37.60 3.27
N THR A 241 -1.41 -37.41 4.38
CA THR A 241 -0.54 -38.43 4.98
C THR A 241 -1.36 -39.59 5.59
N GLU A 242 -2.48 -39.28 6.26
CA GLU A 242 -3.43 -40.28 6.77
C GLU A 242 -4.13 -41.05 5.65
N PHE A 243 -4.49 -40.40 4.55
CA PHE A 243 -5.08 -41.08 3.38
C PHE A 243 -4.08 -42.05 2.72
N SER A 244 -2.82 -41.66 2.57
CA SER A 244 -1.77 -42.48 1.96
C SER A 244 -1.41 -43.72 2.79
N SER A 245 -1.38 -43.58 4.12
CA SER A 245 -1.12 -44.69 5.05
C SER A 245 -2.28 -45.70 5.07
N ASN A 246 -3.53 -45.23 5.05
CA ASN A 246 -4.71 -46.10 4.95
C ASN A 246 -4.77 -46.86 3.61
N PHE A 247 -4.42 -46.24 2.48
CA PHE A 247 -4.39 -46.90 1.18
C PHE A 247 -3.30 -47.99 1.07
N LYS A 248 -2.11 -47.74 1.62
CA LYS A 248 -1.04 -48.75 1.70
C LYS A 248 -1.45 -49.96 2.54
N SER A 249 -2.23 -49.76 3.60
CA SER A 249 -2.71 -50.86 4.44
C SER A 249 -3.73 -51.77 3.75
N ILE A 250 -4.45 -51.26 2.75
CA ILE A 250 -5.46 -52.01 1.98
C ILE A 250 -4.82 -52.78 0.82
N LEU A 251 -3.79 -52.23 0.19
CA LEU A 251 -3.07 -52.88 -0.93
C LEU A 251 -2.07 -53.96 -0.49
N CYS A 252 -1.75 -54.04 0.80
CA CYS A 252 -0.86 -55.06 1.37
C CYS A 252 -1.59 -56.22 2.07
N ARG A 253 -2.90 -56.39 1.83
CA ARG A 253 -3.69 -57.57 2.23
C ARG A 253 -4.12 -58.36 1.00
#